data_AF-A0A565C2L9-F1
#
_entry.id   AF-A0A565C2L9-F1
#
_cell.length_a   1.000
_cell.length_b   1.000
_cell.length_c   1.000
_cell.angle_alpha   90.00
_cell.angle_beta   90.00
_cell.angle_gamma   90.00
#
_symmetry.space_group_name_H-M   'P 1'
#
loop_
_entity.id
_entity.type
_entity.pdbx_description
1 polymer ?
#
loop_
_entity_poly.entity_id
_entity_poly.type
_entity_poly.pdbx_seq_one_letter_code
_entity_poly.pdbx_strand_id
1 'polypeptide(L)'
;MGKYDVKLYLDEDTKRLPRRLTAIHFTQWINSMLQVLDQRLHLASATAYGAFPAYNGSQAILNSAFAHNRVPFSFTYLPVRKRVCTKCKTDRVEARVVVPPKQNLSFLELREDIITDIDRELRQANSELSTIVICTSDPDFIDIIEDLKSFGYVVILFSNFKKDSNDLTVAEDKFVNAAHFNSMDWSF
;
A
#
# COMPACT_ATOMS: atom_id res chain seq x y z
N MET A 1 -3.87 -8.84 18.61
CA MET A 1 -2.77 -7.97 18.15
C MET A 1 -2.52 -6.94 19.24
N GLY A 2 -1.26 -6.69 19.57
CA GLY A 2 -0.87 -5.68 20.55
C GLY A 2 -0.63 -4.31 19.90
N LYS A 3 -0.50 -3.26 20.72
CA LYS A 3 -0.22 -1.87 20.29
C LYS A 3 0.90 -1.69 19.27
N TYR A 4 1.89 -2.57 19.34
CA TYR A 4 3.12 -2.48 18.55
C TYR A 4 3.10 -3.37 17.31
N ASP A 5 1.99 -4.08 17.10
CA ASP A 5 1.76 -4.90 15.93
C ASP A 5 1.41 -3.97 14.77
N VAL A 6 2.21 -4.05 13.71
CA VAL A 6 2.03 -3.23 12.52
C VAL A 6 1.32 -4.03 11.44
N LYS A 7 0.25 -3.47 10.90
CA LYS A 7 -0.42 -3.95 9.69
C LYS A 7 0.08 -3.16 8.49
N LEU A 8 0.67 -3.85 7.52
CA LEU A 8 1.19 -3.23 6.31
C LEU A 8 0.31 -3.51 5.10
N TYR A 9 0.00 -2.46 4.35
CA TYR A 9 -0.75 -2.50 3.09
C TYR A 9 0.13 -1.98 1.97
N LEU A 10 0.37 -2.79 0.95
CA LEU A 10 1.28 -2.50 -0.14
C LEU A 10 0.56 -2.46 -1.49
N ASP A 11 0.58 -1.28 -2.10
CA ASP A 11 0.22 -1.07 -3.49
C ASP A 11 1.45 -1.34 -4.38
N GLU A 12 1.54 -2.57 -4.91
CA GLU A 12 2.70 -2.99 -5.71
C GLU A 12 2.83 -2.21 -7.03
N ASP A 13 1.71 -1.68 -7.55
CA ASP A 13 1.71 -0.98 -8.82
C ASP A 13 2.48 0.35 -8.78
N THR A 14 2.48 1.02 -7.62
CA THR A 14 3.26 2.24 -7.38
C THR A 14 4.53 2.00 -6.56
N LYS A 15 4.55 0.94 -5.75
CA LYS A 15 5.67 0.52 -4.91
C LYS A 15 6.05 -0.92 -5.24
N ARG A 16 6.97 -1.08 -6.19
CA ARG A 16 7.34 -2.40 -6.72
C ARG A 16 8.31 -3.18 -5.85
N LEU A 17 7.97 -4.42 -5.54
CA LEU A 17 8.87 -5.26 -4.77
C LEU A 17 10.18 -5.55 -5.54
N PRO A 18 11.33 -5.52 -4.87
CA PRO A 18 12.60 -5.91 -5.44
C PRO A 18 12.59 -7.32 -6.01
N ARG A 19 13.47 -7.58 -6.98
CA ARG A 19 13.62 -8.92 -7.57
C ARG A 19 13.96 -9.95 -6.50
N ARG A 20 13.17 -11.03 -6.45
CA ARG A 20 13.42 -12.22 -5.62
C ARG A 20 13.50 -11.93 -4.12
N LEU A 21 12.79 -10.90 -3.64
CA LEU A 21 12.64 -10.68 -2.21
C LEU A 21 11.86 -11.84 -1.57
N THR A 22 12.23 -12.23 -0.35
CA THR A 22 11.56 -13.29 0.41
C THR A 22 10.83 -12.70 1.62
N ALA A 23 9.90 -13.46 2.19
CA ALA A 23 9.16 -13.08 3.40
C ALA A 23 10.09 -12.64 4.54
N ILE A 24 11.20 -13.38 4.76
CA ILE A 24 12.16 -13.10 5.84
C ILE A 24 12.85 -11.77 5.61
N HIS A 25 13.42 -11.56 4.41
CA HIS A 25 14.13 -10.32 4.09
C HIS A 25 13.17 -9.12 4.08
N PHE A 26 11.95 -9.28 3.55
CA PHE A 26 10.93 -8.25 3.61
C PHE A 26 10.59 -7.89 5.06
N THR A 27 10.32 -8.88 5.91
CA THR A 27 10.01 -8.65 7.34
C THR A 27 11.15 -7.92 8.05
N GLN A 28 12.39 -8.38 7.86
CA GLN A 28 13.57 -7.75 8.45
C GLN A 28 13.71 -6.30 8.01
N TRP A 29 13.57 -6.05 6.71
CA TRP A 29 13.67 -4.71 6.15
C TRP A 29 12.58 -3.77 6.70
N ILE A 30 11.31 -4.18 6.66
CA ILE A 30 10.22 -3.39 7.23
C ILE A 30 10.44 -3.14 8.73
N ASN A 31 10.82 -4.15 9.51
CA ASN A 31 11.07 -3.99 10.94
C ASN A 31 12.22 -3.03 11.23
N SER A 32 13.32 -3.10 10.49
CA SER A 32 14.42 -2.15 10.63
C SER A 32 13.95 -0.71 10.42
N MET A 33 13.04 -0.48 9.48
CA MET A 33 12.50 0.84 9.22
C MET A 33 11.51 1.31 10.30
N LEU A 34 10.66 0.41 10.78
CA LEU A 34 9.75 0.70 11.89
C LEU A 34 10.49 1.03 13.18
N GLN A 35 11.59 0.34 13.45
CA GLN A 35 12.41 0.52 14.65
C GLN A 35 13.13 1.87 14.72
N VAL A 36 13.34 2.54 13.57
CA VAL A 36 13.82 3.94 13.53
C VAL A 36 12.78 4.88 14.13
N LEU A 37 11.49 4.57 13.98
CA LEU A 37 10.38 5.37 14.50
C LEU A 37 10.08 5.03 15.96
N ASP A 38 9.96 3.74 16.28
CA ASP A 38 9.81 3.22 17.64
C ASP A 38 10.31 1.77 17.68
N GLN A 39 11.28 1.49 18.56
CA GLN A 39 11.95 0.19 18.68
C GLN A 39 11.01 -0.98 19.00
N ARG A 40 9.79 -0.71 19.49
CA ARG A 40 8.80 -1.72 19.86
C ARG A 40 7.97 -2.18 18.66
N LEU A 41 7.87 -1.34 17.62
CA LEU A 41 7.07 -1.63 16.44
C LEU A 41 7.64 -2.83 15.68
N HIS A 42 6.75 -3.73 15.27
CA HIS A 42 7.11 -4.90 14.48
C HIS A 42 5.98 -5.29 13.55
N LEU A 43 6.34 -5.76 12.35
CA LEU A 43 5.43 -6.23 11.34
C LEU A 43 4.68 -7.47 11.84
N ALA A 44 3.36 -7.35 11.94
CA ALA A 44 2.47 -8.42 12.35
C ALA A 44 1.71 -9.03 11.17
N SER A 45 1.40 -8.25 10.14
CA SER A 45 0.83 -8.76 8.88
C SER A 45 1.18 -7.85 7.71
N ALA A 46 1.21 -8.43 6.51
CA ALA A 46 1.37 -7.67 5.29
C ALA A 46 0.43 -8.16 4.19
N THR A 47 -0.34 -7.21 3.64
CA THR A 47 -1.24 -7.42 2.50
C THR A 47 -0.73 -6.62 1.33
N ALA A 48 -0.70 -7.20 0.14
CA ALA A 48 -0.22 -6.52 -1.06
C ALA A 48 -1.05 -6.89 -2.29
N TYR A 49 -1.28 -5.91 -3.15
CA TYR A 49 -1.98 -6.08 -4.42
C TYR A 49 -1.22 -5.36 -5.54
N GLY A 50 -1.21 -5.97 -6.73
CA GLY A 50 -0.65 -5.36 -7.94
C GLY A 50 -0.08 -6.39 -8.91
N ALA A 51 0.77 -5.93 -9.82
CA ALA A 51 1.25 -6.73 -10.96
C ALA A 51 2.37 -7.73 -10.64
N PHE A 52 3.17 -7.49 -9.61
CA PHE A 52 4.33 -8.29 -9.19
C PHE A 52 5.22 -8.75 -10.36
N PRO A 53 5.73 -7.84 -11.21
CA PRO A 53 6.53 -8.20 -12.39
C PRO A 53 7.82 -8.94 -12.01
N ALA A 54 8.39 -8.68 -10.82
CA ALA A 54 9.54 -9.39 -10.26
C ALA A 54 9.29 -10.89 -10.02
N TYR A 55 8.02 -11.30 -9.95
CA TYR A 55 7.56 -12.66 -9.70
C TYR A 55 6.79 -13.22 -10.91
N ASN A 56 6.99 -12.63 -12.09
CA ASN A 56 6.34 -12.99 -13.34
C ASN A 56 4.80 -12.99 -13.27
N GLY A 57 4.20 -12.19 -12.37
CA GLY A 57 2.76 -12.21 -12.14
C GLY A 57 2.21 -13.58 -11.70
N SER A 58 3.05 -14.41 -11.06
CA SER A 58 2.67 -15.76 -10.65
C SER A 58 2.29 -15.80 -9.17
N GLN A 59 1.00 -16.06 -8.91
CA GLN A 59 0.49 -16.26 -7.55
C GLN A 59 1.20 -17.40 -6.82
N ALA A 60 1.57 -18.47 -7.52
CA ALA A 60 2.28 -19.61 -6.92
C ALA A 60 3.69 -19.22 -6.43
N ILE A 61 4.40 -18.40 -7.21
CA ILE A 61 5.73 -17.91 -6.82
C ILE A 61 5.60 -16.94 -5.64
N LEU A 62 4.59 -16.07 -5.63
CA LEU A 62 4.32 -15.15 -4.51
C LEU A 62 4.04 -15.93 -3.22
N ASN A 63 3.12 -16.88 -3.26
CA ASN A 63 2.79 -17.72 -2.09
C ASN A 63 4.03 -18.44 -1.54
N SER A 64 4.89 -18.95 -2.43
CA SER A 64 6.13 -19.61 -2.00
C SER A 64 7.17 -18.64 -1.46
N ALA A 65 7.33 -17.46 -2.06
CA ALA A 65 8.34 -16.48 -1.67
C ALA A 65 7.98 -15.77 -0.35
N PHE A 66 6.68 -15.59 -0.11
CA PHE A 66 6.13 -14.90 1.06
C PHE A 66 5.49 -15.84 2.09
N ALA A 67 5.82 -17.13 2.07
CA ALA A 67 5.49 -18.03 3.16
C ALA A 67 6.34 -17.71 4.41
N HIS A 68 5.69 -17.40 5.53
CA HIS A 68 6.37 -17.07 6.78
C HIS A 68 5.63 -17.64 8.00
N ASN A 69 6.38 -18.21 8.95
CA ASN A 69 5.80 -18.96 10.07
C ASN A 69 5.15 -18.08 11.15
N ARG A 70 5.45 -16.77 11.17
CA ARG A 70 5.00 -15.85 12.23
C ARG A 70 4.22 -14.64 11.75
N VAL A 71 4.39 -14.27 10.48
CA VAL A 71 3.82 -13.05 9.90
C VAL A 71 2.98 -13.51 8.73
N PRO A 72 1.64 -13.45 8.81
CA PRO A 72 0.79 -13.70 7.66
C PRO A 72 1.06 -12.70 6.54
N PHE A 73 1.30 -13.23 5.34
CA PHE A 73 1.41 -12.48 4.10
C PHE A 73 0.24 -12.84 3.19
N SER A 74 -0.45 -11.83 2.66
CA SER A 74 -1.52 -11.96 1.67
C SER A 74 -1.17 -11.14 0.43
N PHE A 75 -0.36 -11.71 -0.46
CA PHE A 75 0.15 -11.01 -1.64
C PHE A 75 -0.58 -11.53 -2.87
N THR A 76 -1.46 -10.71 -3.43
CA THR A 76 -2.40 -11.12 -4.49
C THR A 76 -2.05 -10.46 -5.81
N TYR A 77 -1.70 -11.29 -6.79
CA TYR A 77 -1.49 -10.82 -8.16
C TYR A 77 -2.79 -10.32 -8.78
N LEU A 78 -2.74 -9.09 -9.28
CA LEU A 78 -3.78 -8.48 -10.09
C LEU A 78 -3.27 -8.31 -11.53
N PRO A 79 -4.02 -8.79 -12.54
CA PRO A 79 -3.60 -8.65 -13.93
C PRO A 79 -3.55 -7.19 -14.34
N VAL A 80 -2.41 -6.76 -14.90
CA VAL A 80 -2.23 -5.43 -15.47
C VAL A 80 -3.31 -5.22 -16.53
N ARG A 81 -4.26 -4.31 -16.29
CA ARG A 81 -5.22 -3.91 -17.31
C ARG A 81 -4.43 -3.33 -18.48
N LYS A 82 -4.55 -3.93 -19.67
CA LYS A 82 -3.98 -3.34 -20.90
C LYS A 82 -4.43 -1.88 -20.95
N ARG A 83 -3.48 -0.95 -21.06
CA ARG A 83 -3.81 0.48 -21.19
C ARG A 83 -4.84 0.61 -22.30
N VAL A 84 -6.04 1.08 -21.95
CA VAL A 84 -7.05 1.40 -22.97
C VAL A 84 -6.39 2.45 -23.85
N CYS A 85 -6.18 2.08 -25.10
CA CYS A 85 -5.46 2.89 -26.05
C CYS A 85 -6.28 4.14 -26.35
N THR A 86 -5.98 5.25 -25.66
CA THR A 86 -6.64 6.55 -25.84
C THR A 86 -6.42 7.16 -27.24
N LYS A 87 -5.48 6.59 -28.00
CA LYS A 87 -5.16 6.98 -29.38
C LYS A 87 -5.51 5.94 -30.43
N CYS A 88 -6.19 4.85 -30.04
CA CYS A 88 -6.66 3.89 -31.02
C CYS A 88 -7.80 4.55 -31.78
N LYS A 89 -7.44 5.04 -32.98
CA LYS A 89 -8.36 5.59 -33.96
C LYS A 89 -9.28 4.48 -34.43
N THR A 90 -10.33 4.24 -33.68
CA THR A 90 -11.53 3.58 -34.18
C THR A 90 -12.63 4.61 -34.06
N ASP A 91 -12.82 5.30 -35.18
CA ASP A 91 -14.03 5.95 -35.65
C ASP A 91 -14.93 6.66 -34.63
N ARG A 92 -14.74 7.98 -34.62
CA ARG A 92 -15.78 9.01 -34.66
C ARG A 92 -17.14 8.68 -33.99
N VAL A 93 -17.39 9.51 -32.98
CA VAL A 93 -18.63 10.24 -32.65
C VAL A 93 -19.16 9.89 -31.25
N GLU A 94 -19.36 10.97 -30.50
CA GLU A 94 -20.12 11.11 -29.26
C GLU A 94 -19.43 10.97 -27.89
N ALA A 95 -19.71 12.02 -27.12
CA ALA A 95 -19.50 12.25 -25.69
C ALA A 95 -18.06 12.31 -25.18
N ARG A 96 -17.64 13.56 -24.91
CA ARG A 96 -16.77 13.89 -23.77
C ARG A 96 -17.44 13.41 -22.48
N VAL A 97 -17.41 12.11 -22.22
CA VAL A 97 -17.47 11.62 -20.84
C VAL A 97 -16.04 11.74 -20.35
N VAL A 98 -15.79 12.73 -19.49
CA VAL A 98 -14.62 12.68 -18.61
C VAL A 98 -14.89 11.48 -17.71
N VAL A 99 -14.57 10.28 -18.21
CA VAL A 99 -14.54 9.09 -17.38
C VAL A 99 -13.46 9.42 -16.36
N PRO A 100 -13.79 9.56 -15.06
CA PRO A 100 -12.75 9.75 -14.05
C PRO A 100 -11.70 8.66 -14.27
N PRO A 101 -10.40 8.96 -14.07
CA PRO A 101 -9.37 7.93 -14.18
C PRO A 101 -9.86 6.72 -13.38
N LYS A 102 -9.97 5.56 -14.04
CA LYS A 102 -10.38 4.35 -13.34
C LYS A 102 -9.37 4.16 -12.22
N GLN A 103 -9.83 4.27 -10.97
CA GLN A 103 -9.02 4.01 -9.79
C GLN A 103 -8.25 2.72 -9.98
N ASN A 104 -7.01 2.68 -9.47
CA ASN A 104 -6.19 1.51 -9.68
C ASN A 104 -6.84 0.28 -9.01
N LEU A 105 -6.70 -0.88 -9.64
CA LEU A 105 -7.26 -2.12 -9.09
C LEU A 105 -6.64 -2.44 -7.72
N SER A 106 -5.34 -2.23 -7.57
CA SER A 106 -4.65 -2.39 -6.28
C SER A 106 -5.25 -1.49 -5.20
N PHE A 107 -5.55 -0.23 -5.52
CA PHE A 107 -6.21 0.69 -4.59
C PHE A 107 -7.59 0.17 -4.16
N LEU A 108 -8.43 -0.25 -5.10
CA LEU A 108 -9.79 -0.72 -4.79
C LEU A 108 -9.77 -1.91 -3.84
N GLU A 109 -8.95 -2.91 -4.13
CA GLU A 109 -8.82 -4.12 -3.31
C GLU A 109 -8.21 -3.80 -1.93
N LEU A 110 -7.14 -3.00 -1.88
CA LEU A 110 -6.52 -2.58 -0.62
C LEU A 110 -7.49 -1.76 0.24
N ARG A 111 -8.29 -0.89 -0.36
CA ARG A 111 -9.30 -0.10 0.35
C ARG A 111 -10.32 -1.00 1.04
N GLU A 112 -10.83 -2.01 0.34
CA GLU A 112 -11.80 -2.96 0.91
C GLU A 112 -11.21 -3.77 2.07
N ASP A 113 -9.97 -4.24 1.93
CA ASP A 113 -9.27 -4.99 2.98
C ASP A 113 -8.99 -4.12 4.21
N ILE A 114 -8.51 -2.88 4.01
CA ILE A 114 -8.27 -1.93 5.09
C ILE A 114 -9.57 -1.66 5.86
N ILE A 115 -10.68 -1.36 5.17
CA ILE A 115 -11.98 -1.09 5.80
C ILE A 115 -12.45 -2.31 6.61
N THR A 116 -12.35 -3.50 6.03
CA THR A 116 -12.75 -4.75 6.69
C THR A 116 -11.93 -5.01 7.96
N ASP A 117 -10.63 -4.71 7.93
CA ASP A 117 -9.75 -4.86 9.08
C ASP A 117 -10.01 -3.82 10.17
N ILE A 118 -10.28 -2.56 9.80
CA ILE A 118 -10.69 -1.49 10.73
C ILE A 118 -11.98 -1.90 11.44
N ASP A 119 -13.01 -2.28 10.68
CA ASP A 119 -14.31 -2.68 11.23
C ASP A 119 -14.17 -3.83 12.23
N ARG A 120 -13.24 -4.75 11.96
CA ARG A 120 -12.95 -5.87 12.85
C ARG A 120 -12.26 -5.43 14.13
N GLU A 121 -11.27 -4.55 14.05
CA GLU A 121 -10.57 -4.03 15.22
C GLU A 121 -11.46 -3.14 16.10
N LEU A 122 -12.23 -2.23 15.50
CA LEU A 122 -13.13 -1.35 16.24
C LEU A 122 -14.22 -2.12 17.01
N ARG A 123 -14.63 -3.30 16.52
CA ARG A 123 -15.58 -4.18 17.23
C ARG A 123 -14.93 -4.93 18.39
N GLN A 124 -13.60 -5.01 18.47
CA GLN A 124 -12.90 -5.66 19.56
C GLN A 124 -12.72 -4.67 20.72
N ALA A 125 -13.68 -4.66 21.64
CA ALA A 125 -13.82 -3.67 22.73
C ALA A 125 -12.60 -3.49 23.67
N ASN A 126 -11.56 -4.32 23.57
CA ASN A 126 -10.37 -4.31 24.43
C ASN A 126 -9.04 -4.29 23.66
N SER A 127 -9.03 -4.18 22.32
CA SER A 127 -7.77 -4.09 21.57
C SER A 127 -7.33 -2.64 21.42
N GLU A 128 -6.08 -2.36 21.78
CA GLU A 128 -5.41 -1.14 21.28
C GLU A 128 -5.35 -1.21 19.75
N LEU A 129 -5.66 -0.08 19.09
CA LEU A 129 -5.63 -0.01 17.62
C LEU A 129 -4.23 -0.32 17.09
N SER A 130 -4.15 -1.13 16.05
CA SER A 130 -2.87 -1.45 15.42
C SER A 130 -2.27 -0.21 14.76
N THR A 131 -0.94 -0.14 14.65
CA THR A 131 -0.32 0.86 13.78
C THR A 131 -0.46 0.39 12.33
N ILE A 132 -0.85 1.29 11.42
CA ILE A 132 -1.05 0.99 10.01
C ILE A 132 0.09 1.59 9.20
N VAL A 133 0.73 0.77 8.37
CA VAL A 133 1.67 1.21 7.34
C VAL A 133 1.01 1.09 5.99
N ILE A 134 1.01 2.17 5.22
CA ILE A 134 0.57 2.16 3.82
C ILE A 134 1.79 2.45 2.95
N CYS A 135 2.10 1.53 2.03
CA CYS A 135 3.17 1.64 1.05
C CYS A 135 2.54 1.93 -0.31
N THR A 136 2.42 3.21 -0.67
CA THR A 136 1.88 3.63 -1.96
C THR A 136 2.39 5.02 -2.34
N SER A 137 2.34 5.34 -3.63
CA SER A 137 2.48 6.71 -4.16
C SER A 137 1.23 7.10 -4.97
N ASP A 138 0.11 6.41 -4.78
CA ASP A 138 -1.17 6.73 -5.40
C ASP A 138 -1.93 7.73 -4.49
N PRO A 139 -2.21 8.96 -4.97
CA PRO A 139 -2.93 9.96 -4.18
C PRO A 139 -4.39 9.57 -3.89
N ASP A 140 -4.95 8.56 -4.56
CA ASP A 140 -6.30 8.05 -4.25
C ASP A 140 -6.38 7.52 -2.80
N PHE A 141 -5.26 7.20 -2.15
CA PHE A 141 -5.21 6.80 -0.74
C PHE A 141 -5.35 7.96 0.26
N ILE A 142 -5.39 9.24 -0.15
CA ILE A 142 -5.55 10.37 0.78
C ILE A 142 -6.78 10.18 1.67
N ASP A 143 -7.94 9.92 1.07
CA ASP A 143 -9.21 9.88 1.78
C ASP A 143 -9.22 8.79 2.87
N ILE A 144 -8.71 7.59 2.56
CA ILE A 144 -8.64 6.49 3.54
C ILE A 144 -7.61 6.75 4.66
N ILE A 145 -6.52 7.46 4.37
CA ILE A 145 -5.54 7.86 5.39
C ILE A 145 -6.17 8.87 6.36
N GLU A 146 -6.93 9.84 5.84
CA GLU A 146 -7.64 10.82 6.67
C GLU A 146 -8.71 10.15 7.54
N ASP A 147 -9.49 9.24 6.95
CA ASP A 147 -10.49 8.44 7.68
C ASP A 147 -9.84 7.64 8.82
N LEU A 148 -8.76 6.91 8.53
CA LEU A 148 -8.00 6.14 9.52
C LEU A 148 -7.55 6.99 10.72
N LYS A 149 -7.01 8.17 10.45
CA LYS A 149 -6.60 9.09 11.52
C LYS A 149 -7.77 9.61 12.33
N SER A 150 -8.91 9.87 11.68
CA SER A 150 -10.13 10.30 12.37
C SER A 150 -10.64 9.24 13.35
N PHE A 151 -10.41 7.96 13.05
CA PHE A 151 -10.70 6.83 13.94
C PHE A 151 -9.63 6.62 15.03
N GLY A 152 -8.55 7.40 15.03
CA GLY A 152 -7.49 7.34 16.04
C GLY A 152 -6.32 6.40 15.71
N TYR A 153 -6.24 5.89 14.48
CA TYR A 153 -5.10 5.08 14.05
C TYR A 153 -3.84 5.92 13.88
N VAL A 154 -2.70 5.33 14.25
CA VAL A 154 -1.39 5.83 13.81
C VAL A 154 -1.12 5.29 12.42
N VAL A 155 -1.05 6.19 11.44
CA VAL A 155 -0.76 5.84 10.03
C VAL A 155 0.66 6.29 9.68
N ILE A 156 1.46 5.35 9.18
CA ILE A 156 2.79 5.59 8.64
C ILE A 156 2.71 5.40 7.12
N LEU A 157 3.17 6.40 6.37
CA LEU A 157 3.14 6.37 4.90
C LEU A 157 4.56 6.21 4.35
N PHE A 158 4.76 5.14 3.56
CA PHE A 158 5.96 4.92 2.76
C PHE A 158 5.65 5.23 1.29
N SER A 159 6.13 6.37 0.80
CA SER A 159 5.91 6.83 -0.59
C SER A 159 7.24 7.08 -1.33
N ASN A 160 7.17 7.25 -2.66
CA ASN A 160 8.32 7.65 -3.48
C ASN A 160 8.46 9.18 -3.58
N PHE A 161 7.55 9.94 -2.97
CA PHE A 161 7.60 11.39 -2.99
C PHE A 161 8.79 11.86 -2.16
N LYS A 162 9.57 12.79 -2.71
CA LYS A 162 10.65 13.44 -1.97
C LYS A 162 10.08 14.66 -1.27
N LYS A 163 10.03 14.65 0.06
CA LYS A 163 9.44 15.73 0.88
C LYS A 163 10.08 17.11 0.65
N ASP A 164 11.35 17.14 0.24
CA ASP A 164 12.09 18.38 -0.02
C ASP A 164 12.13 18.77 -1.51
N SER A 165 11.28 18.14 -2.32
CA SER A 165 11.10 18.50 -3.73
C SER A 165 10.20 19.72 -3.84
N ASN A 166 10.73 20.84 -4.37
CA ASN A 166 9.90 22.00 -4.73
C ASN A 166 8.89 21.70 -5.85
N ASP A 167 8.95 20.52 -6.46
CA ASP A 167 8.11 20.10 -7.59
C ASP A 167 6.93 19.20 -7.19
N LEU A 168 6.59 19.10 -5.90
CA LEU A 168 5.40 18.36 -5.49
C LEU A 168 4.13 19.08 -5.98
N THR A 169 3.21 18.32 -6.55
CA THR A 169 1.86 18.78 -6.83
C THR A 169 1.07 18.95 -5.54
N VAL A 170 0.02 19.77 -5.57
CA VAL A 170 -0.87 20.00 -4.41
C VAL A 170 -1.44 18.68 -3.83
N ALA A 171 -1.68 17.68 -4.68
CA ALA A 171 -2.16 16.37 -4.25
C ALA A 171 -1.07 15.59 -3.49
N GLU A 172 0.18 15.64 -3.97
CA GLU A 172 1.31 14.97 -3.31
C GLU A 172 1.66 15.64 -1.99
N ASP A 173 1.61 16.97 -1.91
CA ASP A 173 1.78 17.72 -0.66
C ASP A 173 0.73 17.34 0.39
N LYS A 174 -0.54 17.25 -0.01
CA LYS A 174 -1.60 16.78 0.89
C LYS A 174 -1.34 15.35 1.34
N PHE A 175 -0.93 14.48 0.43
CA PHE A 175 -0.64 13.08 0.71
C PHE A 175 0.52 12.91 1.70
N VAL A 176 1.61 13.66 1.53
CA VAL A 176 2.75 13.69 2.47
C VAL A 176 2.33 14.17 3.87
N ASN A 177 1.43 15.15 3.94
CA ASN A 177 0.96 15.71 5.20
C ASN A 177 -0.15 14.88 5.86
N ALA A 178 -0.74 13.94 5.14
CA ALA A 178 -1.84 13.13 5.64
C ALA A 178 -1.39 12.15 6.74
N ALA A 179 -0.13 11.71 6.81
CA ALA A 179 0.33 10.66 7.73
C ALA A 179 1.70 10.96 8.36
N HIS A 180 2.16 10.10 9.29
CA HIS A 180 3.57 10.10 9.68
C HIS A 180 4.39 9.63 8.48
N PHE A 181 5.06 10.58 7.84
CA PHE A 181 5.65 10.38 6.53
C PHE A 181 7.10 9.90 6.61
N ASN A 182 7.41 8.84 5.88
CA ASN A 182 8.78 8.41 5.64
C ASN A 182 8.99 8.23 4.13
N SER A 183 9.70 9.18 3.50
CA SER A 183 10.12 9.07 2.10
C SER A 183 11.17 7.98 2.01
N MET A 184 10.83 6.90 1.32
CA MET A 184 11.77 5.81 1.11
C MET A 184 11.97 5.60 -0.37
N ASP A 185 13.24 5.69 -0.76
CA ASP A 185 13.67 5.10 -2.00
C ASP A 185 13.48 3.58 -1.91
N TRP A 186 12.67 3.05 -2.81
CA TRP A 186 12.40 1.61 -2.93
C TRP A 186 13.40 0.93 -3.87
N SER A 187 14.39 1.68 -4.37
CA SER A 187 15.49 1.12 -5.15
C SER A 187 16.57 0.53 -4.22
N PHE A 188 16.99 -0.69 -4.55
CA PHE A 188 18.21 -1.34 -4.05
C PHE A 188 19.27 -1.25 -5.15
#